data_AF-A0A369S1T4-F1
#
_entry.id   AF-A0A369S1T4-F1
#
_cell.length_a   1.000
_cell.length_b   1.000
_cell.length_c   1.000
_cell.angle_alpha   90.00
_cell.angle_beta   90.00
_cell.angle_gamma   90.00
#
_symmetry.space_group_name_H-M   'P 1'
#
loop_
_entity.id
_entity.type
_entity.pdbx_description
1 polymer ?
#
loop_
_entity_poly.entity_id
_entity_poly.type
_entity_poly.pdbx_seq_one_letter_code
_entity_poly.pdbx_strand_id
1 'polypeptide(L)'
;MSVDKNLVEYSAEACIKPVTEDKMEFMAQYHKLVELIKDIEREVKPMYAGNKNSAETVKKGLGSARMLARECYQLNLNLYKQNHC
;
A
#
# COMPACT_ATOMS: atom_id res chain seq x y z
N MET A 1 5.14 -22.64 -9.80
CA MET A 1 5.60 -21.31 -9.38
C MET A 1 4.48 -20.70 -8.56
N SER A 2 4.47 -21.06 -7.27
CA SER A 2 3.37 -20.76 -6.36
C SER A 2 3.67 -19.43 -5.70
N VAL A 3 2.81 -18.44 -5.91
CA VAL A 3 2.85 -17.19 -5.16
C VAL A 3 2.30 -17.51 -3.78
N ASP A 4 3.16 -17.47 -2.77
CA ASP A 4 2.81 -17.78 -1.39
C ASP A 4 1.57 -16.98 -0.95
N LYS A 5 0.52 -17.72 -0.57
CA LYS A 5 -0.79 -17.20 -0.12
C LYS A 5 -0.78 -16.72 1.35
N ASN A 6 0.38 -16.46 1.94
CA ASN A 6 0.48 -16.10 3.35
C ASN A 6 0.70 -14.59 3.55
N LEU A 7 -0.36 -13.81 3.34
CA LEU A 7 -0.39 -12.40 3.76
C LEU A 7 -1.62 -12.01 4.59
N VAL A 8 -2.52 -12.95 4.90
CA VAL A 8 -3.68 -12.67 5.76
C VAL A 8 -3.90 -13.80 6.76
N GLU A 9 -2.88 -14.06 7.58
CA GLU A 9 -3.05 -14.82 8.82
C GLU A 9 -2.61 -13.95 10.01
N TYR A 10 -3.09 -12.70 10.03
CA TYR A 10 -2.95 -11.77 11.16
C TYR A 10 -4.35 -11.36 11.64
N SER A 11 -5.16 -12.36 12.00
CA SER A 11 -6.44 -12.12 12.67
C SER A 11 -6.37 -12.71 14.06
N ALA A 12 -6.57 -11.83 15.04
CA ALA A 12 -6.94 -12.10 16.43
C ALA A 12 -5.88 -12.82 17.29
N GLU A 13 -5.33 -12.13 18.29
CA GLU A 13 -5.41 -12.51 19.72
C GLU A 13 -4.57 -11.56 20.61
N ALA A 14 -5.24 -11.02 21.64
CA ALA A 14 -4.74 -10.55 22.94
C ALA A 14 -3.72 -9.36 23.06
N CYS A 15 -4.26 -8.25 23.60
CA CYS A 15 -3.65 -7.23 24.48
C CYS A 15 -2.10 -7.13 24.58
N ILE A 16 -1.47 -6.32 23.71
CA ILE A 16 -0.11 -5.76 23.92
C ILE A 16 -0.09 -4.32 23.35
N LYS A 17 0.24 -3.30 24.15
CA LYS A 17 0.46 -1.89 23.71
C LYS A 17 1.97 -1.57 23.74
N PRO A 18 2.51 -0.56 23.04
CA PRO A 18 2.27 -0.08 21.67
C PRO A 18 3.62 0.00 20.91
N VAL A 19 4.04 -1.08 20.25
CA VAL A 19 5.17 -1.07 19.29
C VAL A 19 4.80 -1.86 18.01
N THR A 20 3.76 -2.68 18.10
CA THR A 20 3.21 -3.49 16.99
C THR A 20 2.12 -2.79 16.20
N GLU A 21 1.40 -1.81 16.77
CA GLU A 21 0.32 -1.08 16.09
C GLU A 21 0.84 -0.29 14.88
N ASP A 22 1.89 0.51 15.07
CA ASP A 22 2.49 1.35 14.02
C ASP A 22 3.07 0.49 12.86
N LYS A 23 3.60 -0.69 13.18
CA LYS A 23 4.12 -1.63 12.19
C LYS A 23 3.00 -2.30 11.39
N MET A 24 1.89 -2.65 12.06
CA MET A 24 0.71 -3.20 11.41
C MET A 24 0.03 -2.15 10.52
N GLU A 25 -0.03 -0.90 10.97
CA GLU A 25 -0.54 0.23 10.19
C GLU A 25 0.30 0.48 8.93
N PHE A 26 1.63 0.49 9.07
CA PHE A 26 2.56 0.57 7.93
C PHE A 26 2.30 -0.53 6.91
N MET A 27 2.18 -1.79 7.37
CA MET A 27 1.95 -2.93 6.49
C MET A 27 0.59 -2.86 5.78
N ALA A 28 -0.46 -2.40 6.48
CA ALA A 28 -1.78 -2.22 5.89
C ALA A 28 -1.78 -1.12 4.81
N GLN A 29 -1.13 0.01 5.07
CA GLN A 29 -1.00 1.09 4.08
C GLN A 29 -0.13 0.68 2.88
N TYR A 30 0.95 -0.06 3.14
CA TYR A 30 1.78 -0.62 2.07
C TYR A 30 1.01 -1.60 1.20
N HIS A 31 0.21 -2.50 1.79
CA HIS A 31 -0.64 -3.42 1.04
C HIS A 31 -1.62 -2.66 0.14
N LYS A 32 -2.31 -1.65 0.69
CA LYS A 32 -3.23 -0.79 -0.06
C LYS A 32 -2.53 -0.08 -1.23
N LEU A 33 -1.30 0.39 -1.04
CA LEU A 33 -0.49 0.99 -2.10
C LEU A 33 -0.17 -0.04 -3.20
N VAL A 34 0.22 -1.26 -2.83
CA VAL A 34 0.55 -2.34 -3.78
C VAL A 34 -0.68 -2.75 -4.60
N GLU A 35 -1.85 -2.87 -3.97
CA GLU A 35 -3.10 -3.15 -4.69
C GLU A 35 -3.45 -2.04 -5.67
N LEU A 36 -3.37 -0.79 -5.24
CA LEU A 36 -3.63 0.36 -6.11
C LEU A 36 -2.68 0.39 -7.32
N ILE A 37 -1.39 0.07 -7.13
CA ILE A 37 -0.43 -0.01 -8.23
C ILE A 37 -0.83 -1.10 -9.23
N LYS A 38 -1.24 -2.28 -8.77
CA LYS A 38 -1.70 -3.37 -9.66
C LYS A 38 -2.91 -2.96 -10.49
N ASP A 39 -3.83 -2.20 -9.91
CA ASP A 39 -4.99 -1.70 -10.64
C ASP A 39 -4.61 -0.62 -11.66
N ILE A 40 -3.66 0.27 -11.32
CA ILE A 40 -3.12 1.24 -12.28
C ILE A 40 -2.44 0.52 -13.44
N GLU A 41 -1.62 -0.50 -13.18
CA GLU A 41 -0.92 -1.28 -14.20
C GLU A 41 -1.87 -1.94 -15.20
N ARG A 42 -3.04 -2.41 -14.75
CA ARG A 42 -4.08 -2.97 -15.62
C ARG A 42 -4.64 -1.94 -16.60
N GLU A 43 -4.79 -0.70 -16.16
CA GLU A 43 -5.36 0.39 -16.95
C GLU A 43 -4.35 1.05 -17.91
N VAL A 44 -3.04 0.80 -17.75
CA VAL A 44 -2.00 1.38 -18.61
C VAL A 44 -2.13 0.93 -20.07
N LYS A 45 -2.37 -0.37 -20.34
CA LYS A 45 -2.55 -0.88 -21.70
C LYS A 45 -3.76 -0.26 -22.43
N PRO A 46 -4.98 -0.27 -21.86
CA PRO A 46 -6.12 0.37 -22.51
C PRO A 46 -6.01 1.89 -22.60
N MET A 47 -5.29 2.56 -21.68
CA MET A 47 -4.96 3.98 -21.79
C MET A 47 -4.18 4.27 -23.08
N TYR A 48 -3.12 3.50 -23.38
CA TYR A 48 -2.35 3.66 -24.62
C TYR A 48 -3.12 3.24 -25.87
N ALA A 49 -4.16 2.40 -25.73
CA ALA A 49 -5.09 2.09 -26.81
C ALA A 49 -6.12 3.21 -27.08
N GLY A 50 -6.04 4.34 -26.37
CA GLY A 50 -6.91 5.50 -26.57
C GLY A 50 -8.18 5.51 -25.71
N ASN A 51 -8.29 4.63 -24.71
CA ASN A 51 -9.41 4.66 -23.78
C ASN A 51 -9.29 5.87 -22.83
N LYS A 52 -10.16 6.87 -23.03
CA LYS A 52 -10.21 8.10 -22.22
C LYS A 52 -10.49 7.81 -20.74
N ASN A 53 -11.34 6.83 -20.46
CA ASN A 53 -11.68 6.47 -19.09
C ASN A 53 -10.47 5.89 -18.36
N SER A 54 -9.70 5.01 -19.01
CA SER A 54 -8.46 4.47 -18.45
C SER A 54 -7.40 5.55 -18.23
N ALA A 55 -7.29 6.53 -19.13
CA ALA A 55 -6.39 7.67 -18.93
C ALA A 55 -6.72 8.50 -17.68
N GLU A 56 -8.01 8.75 -17.43
CA GLU A 56 -8.45 9.43 -16.20
C GLU A 56 -8.24 8.57 -14.95
N THR A 57 -8.52 7.27 -15.01
CA THR A 57 -8.30 6.33 -13.91
C THR A 57 -6.82 6.25 -13.54
N VAL A 58 -5.91 6.11 -14.51
CA VAL A 58 -4.47 6.10 -14.28
C VAL A 58 -4.01 7.42 -13.66
N LYS A 59 -4.48 8.56 -14.18
CA LYS A 59 -4.12 9.88 -13.63
C LYS A 59 -4.58 10.05 -12.18
N LYS A 60 -5.83 9.66 -11.85
CA LYS A 60 -6.36 9.70 -10.48
C LYS A 60 -5.64 8.71 -9.56
N GLY A 61 -5.42 7.49 -10.04
CA GLY A 61 -4.71 6.44 -9.32
C GLY A 61 -3.29 6.85 -8.94
N LEU A 62 -2.53 7.44 -9.88
CA LEU A 62 -1.18 7.95 -9.61
C LEU A 62 -1.18 9.07 -8.55
N GLY A 63 -2.18 9.95 -8.58
CA GLY A 63 -2.37 10.97 -7.56
C GLY A 63 -2.58 10.36 -6.16
N SER A 64 -3.48 9.39 -6.05
CA SER A 64 -3.74 8.67 -4.80
C SER A 64 -2.55 7.86 -4.32
N ALA A 65 -1.86 7.16 -5.23
CA ALA A 65 -0.66 6.38 -4.92
C ALA A 65 0.46 7.25 -4.35
N ARG A 66 0.64 8.47 -4.89
CA ARG A 66 1.61 9.43 -4.36
C ARG A 66 1.30 9.86 -2.93
N MET A 67 0.03 10.07 -2.59
CA MET A 67 -0.37 10.42 -1.23
C MET A 67 -0.09 9.25 -0.27
N LEU A 68 -0.53 8.04 -0.63
CA LEU A 68 -0.28 6.82 0.16
C LEU A 68 1.21 6.54 0.36
N ALA A 69 2.04 6.77 -0.66
CA ALA A 69 3.49 6.58 -0.55
C ALA A 69 4.12 7.55 0.46
N ARG A 70 3.62 8.79 0.57
CA ARG A 70 4.07 9.76 1.59
C ARG A 70 3.70 9.29 2.99
N GLU A 71 2.47 8.80 3.16
CA GLU A 71 2.00 8.24 4.44
C GLU A 71 2.84 7.03 4.84
N CYS A 72 3.07 6.07 3.93
CA CYS A 72 3.92 4.91 4.17
C CYS A 72 5.35 5.31 4.56
N TYR A 73 5.95 6.29 3.88
CA TYR A 73 7.28 6.78 4.20
C TYR A 73 7.35 7.41 5.60
N GLN A 74 6.32 8.19 5.99
CA GLN A 74 6.24 8.80 7.30
C GLN A 74 6.13 7.76 8.42
N LEU A 75 5.26 6.76 8.26
CA LEU A 75 5.12 5.65 9.22
C LEU A 75 6.42 4.85 9.33
N ASN A 76 7.06 4.55 8.20
CA ASN A 76 8.34 3.86 8.18
C ASN A 76 9.43 4.63 8.95
N LEU A 77 9.53 5.95 8.75
CA LEU A 77 10.44 6.80 9.51
C LEU A 77 10.11 6.83 11.01
N ASN A 78 8.83 6.86 11.37
CA ASN A 78 8.41 6.81 12.78
C ASN A 78 8.87 5.51 13.44
N LEU A 79 8.69 4.38 12.75
CA LEU A 79 9.20 3.08 13.19
C LEU A 79 10.72 3.09 13.36
N TYR A 80 11.49 3.62 12.40
CA TYR A 80 12.95 3.71 12.53
C TYR A 80 13.38 4.56 13.73
N LYS A 81 12.68 5.66 14.03
CA LYS A 81 12.96 6.50 15.20
C LYS A 81 12.63 5.80 16.51
N GLN A 82 11.52 5.07 16.59
CA GLN A 82 11.13 4.32 17.80
C GLN A 82 12.14 3.23 18.18
N ASN A 83 12.83 2.62 17.21
CA ASN A 83 13.79 1.54 17.47
C ASN A 83 15.21 2.05 17.83
N HIS A 84 15.49 3.34 17.68
CA HIS A 84 16.82 3.94 17.90
C HIS A 84 16.82 5.12 18.91
N CYS A 85 15.80 5.19 19.77
CA CYS A 85 15.83 6.02 20.99
C CYS A 85 16.25 5.19 22.19
#